data_AF-A0A5R9FC52-F1
#
_entry.id   AF-A0A5R9FC52-F1
#
_cell.length_a   1.000
_cell.length_b   1.000
_cell.length_c   1.000
_cell.angle_alpha   90.00
_cell.angle_beta   90.00
_cell.angle_gamma   90.00
#
_symmetry.space_group_name_H-M   'P 1'
#
loop_
_entity.id
_entity.type
_entity.pdbx_description
1 polymer ?
#
loop_
_entity_poly.entity_id
_entity_poly.type
_entity_poly.pdbx_seq_one_letter_code
_entity_poly.pdbx_strand_id
1 'polypeptide(L)' 'MHVNRTGIYKNVLERRWEYWVVESEKIKIMVSWISWNTSQNELEKWKKRHLLEDVSYTA' A
#
# COMPACT_ATOMS: atom_id res chain seq x y z
N MET A 1 0.50 -13.76 10.78
CA MET A 1 0.74 -12.30 10.82
C MET A 1 -0.63 -11.65 10.95
N HIS A 2 -0.88 -10.84 11.98
CA HIS A 2 -2.12 -10.07 12.09
C HIS A 2 -1.87 -8.71 11.45
N VAL A 3 -2.54 -8.41 10.34
CA VAL A 3 -2.52 -7.08 9.75
C VAL A 3 -3.53 -6.22 10.49
N ASN A 4 -3.05 -5.17 11.16
CA ASN A 4 -3.90 -4.25 11.91
C ASN A 4 -4.44 -3.11 11.05
N ARG A 5 -3.63 -2.56 10.14
CA ARG A 5 -4.03 -1.48 9.20
C ARG A 5 -3.22 -1.53 7.91
N THR A 6 -3.85 -1.21 6.79
CA THR A 6 -3.23 -1.04 5.47
C THR A 6 -3.51 0.35 4.93
N GLY A 7 -2.67 0.86 4.02
CA GLY A 7 -2.94 2.17 3.43
C GLY A 7 -2.00 2.56 2.30
N ILE A 8 -2.52 3.36 1.37
CA ILE A 8 -1.76 3.99 0.30
C ILE A 8 -1.42 5.43 0.72
N TYR A 9 -0.13 5.73 0.76
CA TYR A 9 0.44 7.01 1.16
C TYR A 9 1.09 7.69 -0.04
N LYS A 10 1.03 9.03 -0.05
CA LYS A 10 1.68 9.85 -1.07
C LYS A 10 3.00 10.39 -0.53
N ASN A 11 4.12 9.91 -1.05
CA ASN A 11 5.44 10.42 -0.71
C ASN A 11 5.85 11.47 -1.74
N VAL A 12 5.75 12.74 -1.34
CA VAL A 12 6.05 13.89 -2.21
C VAL A 12 7.54 14.06 -2.46
N LEU A 13 8.38 13.74 -1.47
CA LEU A 13 9.83 13.87 -1.56
C LEU A 13 10.39 12.91 -2.62
N GLU A 14 9.94 11.66 -2.58
CA GLU A 14 10.37 10.59 -3.49
C GLU A 14 9.49 10.49 -4.75
N ARG A 15 8.51 11.39 -4.91
CA ARG A 15 7.53 11.41 -6.02
C ARG A 15 6.94 10.03 -6.35
N ARG A 16 6.46 9.33 -5.31
CA ARG A 16 5.87 7.99 -5.42
C ARG A 16 4.65 7.81 -4.51
N TRP A 17 3.84 6.81 -4.84
CA TRP A 17 2.80 6.28 -3.95
C TRP A 17 3.34 5.03 -3.28
N GLU A 18 3.05 4.85 -2.00
CA GLU A 18 3.58 3.75 -1.19
C GLU A 18 2.42 3.01 -0.54
N TYR A 19 2.43 1.69 -0.62
CA TYR A 19 1.51 0.84 0.10
C TYR A 19 2.19 0.29 1.35
N TRP A 20 1.62 0.60 2.50
CA TRP A 20 2.14 0.24 3.80
C TRP A 20 1.17 -0.72 4.50
N VAL A 21 1.75 -1.72 5.17
CA VAL A 21 1.04 -2.67 6.02
C VAL A 21 1.56 -2.51 7.45
N VAL A 22 0.64 -2.37 8.40
CA VAL A 22 0.91 -2.22 9.83
C VAL A 22 0.46 -3.49 10.52
N GLU A 23 1.41 -4.33 10.90
CA GLU A 23 1.12 -5.59 11.61
C GLU A 23 0.88 -5.38 13.12
N SER A 24 1.40 -4.30 13.68
CA SER A 24 1.22 -3.89 15.07
C SER A 24 1.56 -2.41 15.18
N GLU A 25 1.09 -1.71 16.21
CA GLU A 25 1.32 -0.25 16.37
C GLU A 25 2.79 0.17 16.28
N LYS A 26 3.72 -0.79 16.46
CA LYS A 26 5.17 -0.60 16.42
C LYS A 26 5.84 -0.97 15.09
N ILE A 27 5.20 -1.77 14.23
CA ILE A 27 5.84 -2.32 13.02
C ILE A 27 5.04 -1.86 11.79
N LYS A 28 5.66 -0.97 11.02
CA LYS A 28 5.17 -0.49 9.72
C LYS A 28 6.10 -1.02 8.63
N ILE A 29 5.55 -1.77 7.68
CA ILE A 29 6.30 -2.37 6.58
C ILE A 29 5.81 -1.73 5.28
N MET A 30 6.73 -1.17 4.50
CA MET A 30 6.44 -0.73 3.14
C MET A 30 6.46 -1.98 2.24
N VAL A 31 5.30 -2.35 1.72
CA VAL A 31 5.12 -3.60 0.96
C VAL A 31 5.29 -3.37 -0.53
N SER A 32 4.82 -2.22 -1.03
CA SER A 32 4.93 -1.88 -2.44
C SER A 32 4.99 -0.37 -2.64
N TRP A 33 5.46 0.08 -3.79
CA TRP A 33 5.41 1.47 -4.18
C TRP A 33 5.34 1.59 -5.71
N ILE A 34 4.87 2.75 -6.18
CA ILE A 34 4.78 3.08 -7.60
C ILE A 34 5.16 4.55 -7.83
N SER A 35 6.02 4.81 -8.81
CA SER A 35 6.45 6.18 -9.13
C SER A 35 5.29 6.99 -9.70
N TRP A 36 5.29 8.31 -9.49
CA TRP A 36 4.35 9.21 -10.16
C TRP A 36 4.58 9.31 -11.67
N ASN A 37 5.76 8.90 -12.16
CA ASN A 37 6.05 8.89 -13.59
C ASN A 37 5.46 7.66 -14.30
N THR A 38 4.86 6.74 -13.55
CA THR A 38 4.15 5.59 -14.11
C THR A 38 2.84 6.04 -14.75
N SER A 39 2.42 5.36 -15.83
CA SER A 39 1.19 5.68 -16.53
C SER A 39 -0.02 5.58 -15.61
N GLN A 40 -1.05 6.40 -15.87
CA GLN A 40 -2.25 6.44 -15.05
C GLN A 40 -2.96 5.09 -14.98
N ASN A 41 -2.96 4.32 -16.09
CA ASN A 41 -3.52 2.97 -16.13
C ASN A 41 -2.78 2.01 -15.17
N GLU A 42 -1.46 2.05 -15.14
CA GLU A 42 -0.66 1.22 -14.23
C GLU A 42 -0.83 1.64 -12.77
N LEU A 43 -0.95 2.96 -12.50
CA LEU A 43 -1.30 3.46 -11.17
C LEU A 43 -2.67 2.94 -10.69
N GLU A 44 -3.69 2.96 -11.54
CA GLU A 44 -5.01 2.46 -11.20
C GLU A 44 -5.03 0.95 -10.98
N LYS A 45 -4.32 0.18 -11.80
CA LYS A 45 -4.16 -1.27 -11.59
C LYS A 45 -3.45 -1.57 -10.27
N TRP A 46 -2.38 -0.83 -9.97
CA TRP A 46 -1.63 -0.98 -8.72
C TRP A 46 -2.52 -0.64 -7.51
N LYS A 47 -3.27 0.46 -7.56
CA LYS A 47 -4.25 0.83 -6.52
C LYS A 47 -5.32 -0.25 -6.36
N LYS A 48 -5.91 -0.74 -7.44
CA LYS A 48 -6.91 -1.82 -7.39
C LYS A 48 -6.35 -3.09 -6.75
N ARG A 49 -5.13 -3.50 -7.11
CA ARG A 49 -4.48 -4.69 -6.54
C ARG A 49 -4.40 -4.58 -5.02
N HIS A 50 -3.88 -3.47 -4.51
CA HIS A 50 -3.68 -3.29 -3.07
C HIS A 50 -4.95 -2.88 -2.30
N LEU A 51 -5.97 -2.34 -2.95
CA LEU A 51 -7.29 -2.09 -2.36
C LEU A 51 -8.19 -3.33 -2.33
N LEU A 52 -7.93 -4.32 -3.19
CA LEU A 52 -8.64 -5.61 -3.23
C LEU A 52 -7.99 -6.68 -2.35
N GLU A 53 -6.83 -6.39 -1.76
CA GLU A 53 -6.06 -7.31 -0.90
C GLU A 53 -6.33 -7.14 0.61
N ASP A 54 -7.41 -6.45 1.01
CA ASP A 54 -7.92 -6.55 2.39
C ASP A 54 -8.64 -7.91 2.56
N VAL A 55 -7.84 -8.99 2.49
CA VAL A 55 -8.29 -10.33 2.82
C VAL A 55 -8.20 -10.47 4.34
N SER A 56 -9.36 -10.34 4.97
CA SER A 56 -9.59 -10.54 6.40
C SER A 56 -8.98 -11.86 6.86
N TYR A 57 -8.05 -11.84 7.80
CA TYR A 57 -7.79 -13.01 8.63
C TYR A 57 -8.94 -13.11 9.62
N THR A 58 -9.86 -14.04 9.39
CA THR A 58 -10.87 -14.43 10.38
C THR A 58 -10.18 -15.09 11.57
N ALA A 59 -10.61 -14.65 12.77
CA ALA A 59 -10.13 -15.02 14.09
C ALA A 59 -10.09 -16.53 14.38
#